data_AF-A0AA87ZRR0-F1
#
_entry.id   AF-A0AA87ZRR0-F1
#
_cell.length_a   1.000
_cell.length_b   1.000
_cell.length_c   1.000
_cell.angle_alpha   90.00
_cell.angle_beta   90.00
_cell.angle_gamma   90.00
#
_symmetry.space_group_name_H-M   'P 1'
#
loop_
_entity.id
_entity.type
_entity.pdbx_description
1 polymer ?
#
loop_
_entity_poly.entity_id
_entity_poly.type
_entity_poly.pdbx_seq_one_letter_code
_entity_poly.pdbx_strand_id
1 'polypeptide(L)'
;MIVTPLIKYLCMPAMRLDPSFKHQGLRTLHSIPSNSEFRILCVIHNEESVHGIITLPEASNPTDSSSICAYIVQTSELNGLTAPLVVPYDKQRKLKLASSVNTDQIIRAFENYS
;
A
#
# COMPACT_ATOMS: atom_id res chain seq x y z
N MET A 1 15.34 -21.97 -16.44
CA MET A 1 14.59 -20.89 -15.76
C MET A 1 13.24 -21.44 -15.29
N ILE A 2 13.21 -22.04 -14.09
CA ILE A 2 12.02 -22.70 -13.50
C ILE A 2 11.27 -21.76 -12.53
N VAL A 3 11.85 -20.60 -12.22
CA VAL A 3 11.32 -19.65 -11.25
C VAL A 3 10.07 -18.92 -11.78
N THR A 4 10.06 -18.58 -13.07
CA THR A 4 8.96 -17.84 -13.71
C THR A 4 7.58 -18.54 -13.65
N PRO A 5 7.46 -19.87 -13.93
CA PRO A 5 6.16 -20.55 -13.81
C PRO A 5 5.69 -20.69 -12.34
N LEU A 6 6.61 -20.82 -11.38
CA LEU A 6 6.28 -20.91 -9.96
C LEU A 6 5.75 -19.58 -9.41
N ILE A 7 6.38 -18.47 -9.76
CA ILE A 7 5.88 -17.13 -9.40
C ILE A 7 4.49 -16.91 -9.99
N LYS A 8 4.25 -17.33 -11.23
CA LYS A 8 2.93 -17.22 -11.86
C LYS A 8 1.87 -18.03 -11.10
N TYR A 9 2.21 -19.19 -10.57
CA TYR A 9 1.26 -20.03 -9.82
C TYR A 9 1.03 -19.51 -8.39
N LEU A 10 2.09 -19.05 -7.72
CA LEU A 10 2.07 -18.64 -6.32
C LEU A 10 1.61 -17.18 -6.12
N CYS A 11 1.90 -16.30 -7.08
CA CYS A 11 1.54 -14.87 -7.04
C CYS A 11 0.33 -14.49 -7.92
N MET A 12 -0.50 -15.46 -8.34
CA MET A 12 -1.81 -15.16 -8.95
C MET A 12 -2.97 -15.46 -7.99
N PRO A 13 -3.34 -14.54 -7.07
CA PRO A 13 -4.54 -14.73 -6.25
C PRO A 13 -5.87 -14.45 -6.99
N ALA A 14 -5.85 -13.98 -8.24
CA ALA A 14 -7.03 -13.29 -8.80
C ALA A 14 -7.44 -13.70 -10.23
N MET A 15 -7.35 -14.99 -10.58
CA MET A 15 -8.03 -15.49 -11.80
C MET A 15 -9.53 -15.81 -11.57
N ARG A 16 -10.09 -15.38 -10.43
CA ARG A 16 -11.49 -15.64 -10.02
C ARG A 16 -12.40 -14.41 -10.05
N LEU A 17 -11.91 -13.27 -10.54
CA LEU A 17 -12.75 -12.08 -10.74
C LEU A 17 -13.07 -11.98 -12.23
N ASP A 18 -14.35 -12.15 -12.54
CA ASP A 18 -15.09 -11.82 -13.77
C ASP A 18 -14.26 -11.69 -15.08
N PRO A 19 -14.50 -12.54 -16.11
CA PRO A 19 -13.84 -12.45 -17.42
C PRO A 19 -14.05 -11.12 -18.17
N SER A 20 -14.92 -10.24 -17.66
CA SER A 20 -15.05 -8.84 -18.09
C SER A 20 -13.80 -7.99 -17.79
N PHE A 21 -13.00 -8.32 -16.76
CA PHE A 21 -11.71 -7.68 -16.49
C PHE A 21 -10.62 -8.22 -17.42
N LYS A 22 -10.81 -8.01 -18.72
CA LYS A 22 -9.79 -8.28 -19.74
C LYS A 22 -8.55 -7.44 -19.46
N HIS A 23 -7.54 -8.06 -18.84
CA HIS A 23 -6.10 -7.68 -18.86
C HIS A 23 -5.69 -6.25 -18.47
N GLN A 24 -6.62 -5.32 -18.18
CA GLN A 24 -6.30 -3.91 -17.96
C GLN A 24 -5.66 -3.65 -16.58
N GLY A 25 -5.77 -4.58 -15.63
CA GLY A 25 -5.31 -4.41 -14.25
C GLY A 25 -3.98 -5.11 -13.89
N LEU A 26 -3.49 -6.05 -14.70
CA LEU A 26 -2.23 -6.75 -14.42
C LEU A 26 -1.09 -6.11 -15.22
N ARG A 27 -0.49 -5.09 -14.62
CA ARG A 27 0.68 -4.40 -15.15
C ARG A 27 1.87 -4.73 -14.25
N THR A 28 3.02 -5.00 -14.86
CA THR A 28 4.29 -5.00 -14.12
C THR A 28 4.65 -3.55 -13.81
N LEU A 29 5.43 -3.33 -12.75
CA LEU A 29 5.93 -1.98 -12.40
C LEU A 29 6.63 -1.34 -13.61
N HIS A 30 7.39 -2.14 -14.37
CA HIS A 30 8.08 -1.68 -15.58
C HIS A 30 7.15 -1.34 -16.77
N SER A 31 5.94 -1.90 -16.82
CA SER A 31 4.98 -1.61 -17.90
C SER A 31 4.19 -0.31 -17.68
N ILE A 32 4.44 0.39 -16.58
CA ILE A 32 3.84 1.69 -16.28
C ILE A 32 4.51 2.73 -17.19
N PRO A 33 3.71 3.58 -17.88
CA PRO A 33 4.28 4.64 -18.71
C PRO A 33 5.23 5.52 -17.88
N SER A 34 6.38 5.83 -18.45
CA SER A 34 7.42 6.66 -17.83
C SER A 34 7.02 8.12 -17.61
N ASN A 35 5.78 8.51 -17.93
CA ASN A 35 5.23 9.85 -17.73
C ASN A 35 3.97 9.79 -16.86
N SER A 36 3.88 8.76 -16.02
CA SER A 36 2.72 8.53 -15.16
C SER A 36 3.17 8.18 -13.75
N GLU A 37 2.46 8.73 -12.77
CA GLU A 37 2.67 8.46 -11.37
C GLU A 37 2.21 7.04 -11.01
N PHE A 38 3.09 6.25 -10.41
CA PHE A 38 2.73 4.94 -9.88
C PHE A 38 2.16 5.08 -8.47
N ARG A 39 0.86 4.75 -8.32
CA ARG A 39 0.14 4.88 -7.05
C ARG A 39 0.06 3.53 -6.33
N ILE A 40 0.49 3.50 -5.07
CA ILE A 40 0.51 2.32 -4.21
C ILE A 40 -0.37 2.58 -2.99
N LEU A 41 -1.25 1.65 -2.63
CA LEU A 41 -1.96 1.65 -1.36
C LEU A 41 -1.24 0.70 -0.39
N CYS A 42 -0.63 1.26 0.65
CA CYS A 42 0.11 0.55 1.67
C CYS A 42 -0.78 0.35 2.90
N VAL A 43 -1.17 -0.89 3.15
CA VAL A 43 -1.98 -1.27 4.32
C VAL A 43 -1.05 -1.76 5.43
N ILE A 44 -1.09 -1.09 6.58
CA ILE A 44 -0.17 -1.31 7.70
C ILE A 44 -0.94 -1.89 8.87
N HIS A 45 -0.56 -3.09 9.27
CA HIS A 45 -1.14 -3.74 10.45
C HIS A 45 -0.29 -3.53 11.71
N ASN A 46 1.04 -3.56 11.56
CA ASN A 46 2.00 -3.41 12.65
C ASN A 46 3.17 -2.49 12.26
N GLU A 47 3.90 -2.02 13.27
CA GLU A 47 5.05 -1.13 13.06
C GLU A 47 6.21 -1.83 12.33
N GLU A 48 6.37 -3.14 12.50
CA GLU A 48 7.44 -3.93 11.86
C GLU A 48 7.41 -3.83 10.33
N SER A 49 6.20 -3.69 9.75
CA SER A 49 6.03 -3.55 8.30
C SER A 49 6.44 -2.18 7.75
N VAL A 50 6.59 -1.16 8.60
CA VAL A 50 6.87 0.23 8.18
C VAL A 50 8.18 0.32 7.39
N HIS A 51 9.25 -0.29 7.90
CA HIS A 51 10.56 -0.22 7.26
C HIS A 51 10.55 -0.88 5.87
N GLY A 52 9.91 -2.04 5.73
CA GLY A 52 9.79 -2.72 4.43
C GLY A 52 8.96 -1.90 3.43
N ILE A 53 7.92 -1.23 3.90
CA ILE A 53 7.08 -0.39 3.05
C ILE A 53 7.80 0.89 2.62
N ILE A 54 8.67 1.46 3.45
CA ILE A 54 9.49 2.63 3.09
C ILE A 54 10.60 2.27 2.09
N THR A 55 11.27 1.14 2.31
CA THR A 55 12.41 0.71 1.47
C THR A 55 11.98 0.21 0.09
N LEU A 56 10.73 -0.23 -0.09
CA LEU A 56 10.22 -0.70 -1.38
C LEU A 56 10.17 0.41 -2.45
N PRO A 57 9.53 1.58 -2.22
CA PRO A 57 9.62 2.72 -3.12
C PRO A 57 11.08 3.16 -3.36
N GLU A 58 11.92 3.19 -2.32
CA GLU A 58 13.32 3.58 -2.44
C GLU A 58 14.09 2.66 -3.41
N ALA A 59 13.93 1.35 -3.27
CA ALA A 59 14.53 0.35 -4.16
C ALA A 59 13.95 0.39 -5.59
N SER A 60 12.79 1.02 -5.79
CA SER A 60 12.16 1.19 -7.10
C SER A 60 12.74 2.36 -7.90
N ASN A 61 13.66 3.13 -7.31
CA ASN A 61 14.36 4.26 -7.94
C ASN A 61 13.39 5.26 -8.62
N PRO A 62 12.53 5.94 -7.84
CA PRO A 62 11.61 6.93 -8.37
C PRO A 62 12.39 8.07 -9.05
N THR A 63 11.87 8.54 -10.18
CA THR A 63 12.44 9.67 -10.93
C THR A 63 11.35 10.71 -11.18
N ASP A 64 11.72 11.92 -11.61
CA ASP A 64 10.74 12.97 -11.93
C ASP A 64 9.74 12.53 -13.01
N SER A 65 10.18 11.68 -13.94
CA SER A 65 9.33 11.12 -14.98
C SER A 65 8.49 9.93 -14.45
N SER A 66 9.05 9.12 -13.56
CA SER A 66 8.42 7.92 -12.99
C SER A 66 8.27 8.03 -11.48
N SER A 67 7.44 8.97 -11.04
CA SER A 67 7.21 9.21 -9.62
C SER A 67 6.36 8.10 -8.99
N ILE A 68 6.55 7.88 -7.69
CA ILE A 68 5.77 6.92 -6.91
C ILE A 68 5.03 7.70 -5.83
N CYS A 69 3.72 7.45 -5.72
CA CYS A 69 2.87 8.00 -4.67
C CYS A 69 2.33 6.85 -3.81
N ALA A 70 2.68 6.86 -2.52
CA ALA A 70 2.23 5.86 -1.56
C ALA A 70 1.15 6.45 -0.64
N TYR A 71 0.00 5.78 -0.58
CA TYR A 71 -1.10 6.07 0.34
C TYR A 71 -1.01 5.11 1.52
N ILE A 72 -0.97 5.64 2.74
CA ILE A 72 -0.82 4.83 3.94
C ILE A 72 -2.18 4.67 4.63
N VAL A 73 -2.56 3.43 4.90
CA VAL A 73 -3.77 3.08 5.66
C VAL A 73 -3.38 2.15 6.78
N GLN A 74 -3.60 2.56 8.03
CA GLN A 74 -3.46 1.65 9.16
C GLN A 74 -4.75 0.86 9.36
N THR A 75 -4.63 -0.45 9.55
CA THR A 75 -5.74 -1.29 9.99
C THR A 75 -5.71 -1.48 11.50
N SER A 76 -6.85 -1.25 12.13
CA SER A 76 -7.09 -1.54 13.54
C SER A 76 -8.35 -2.38 13.68
N GLU A 77 -8.40 -3.25 14.68
CA GLU A 77 -9.62 -3.99 14.99
C GLU A 77 -10.74 -3.02 15.34
N LEU A 78 -11.85 -3.11 14.60
CA LEU A 78 -13.07 -2.37 14.88
C LEU A 78 -13.93 -3.21 15.82
N ASN A 79 -13.69 -3.08 17.12
CA ASN A 79 -14.49 -3.79 18.11
C ASN A 79 -15.90 -3.17 18.18
N GLY A 80 -16.92 -3.98 17.87
CA GLY A 80 -18.33 -3.58 18.00
C GLY A 80 -18.96 -2.91 16.77
N LEU A 81 -18.27 -2.86 15.62
CA LEU A 81 -18.85 -2.41 14.35
C LEU A 81 -18.97 -3.57 13.36
N THR A 82 -20.09 -3.63 12.64
CA THR A 82 -20.35 -4.64 11.61
C THR A 82 -19.84 -4.25 10.23
N ALA A 83 -19.42 -3.00 10.04
CA ALA A 83 -18.92 -2.47 8.77
C ALA A 83 -17.53 -1.82 8.95
N PRO A 84 -16.63 -1.95 7.95
CA PRO A 84 -15.33 -1.28 7.97
C PRO A 84 -15.51 0.25 7.87
N LEU A 85 -14.70 0.99 8.62
CA LEU A 85 -14.70 2.46 8.60
C LEU A 85 -13.30 2.97 8.23
N VAL A 86 -13.25 3.88 7.26
CA VAL A 86 -12.02 4.62 6.93
C VAL A 86 -12.08 5.96 7.63
N VAL A 87 -11.16 6.18 8.57
CA VAL A 87 -11.07 7.43 9.33
C VAL A 87 -9.84 8.20 8.84
N PRO A 88 -9.98 9.47 8.39
CA PRO A 88 -8.82 10.28 8.04
C PRO A 88 -7.97 10.52 9.29
N TYR A 89 -6.65 10.48 9.12
CA TYR A 89 -5.75 10.88 10.19
C TYR A 89 -5.71 12.41 10.31
N ASP A 90 -6.00 12.91 11.50
CA ASP A 90 -5.93 14.33 11.83
C ASP A 90 -4.99 14.52 13.04
N LYS A 91 -3.87 15.24 12.82
CA LYS A 91 -2.86 15.54 13.84
C LYS A 91 -3.40 16.41 14.98
N GLN A 92 -4.38 17.27 14.69
CA GLN A 92 -4.95 18.23 15.64
C GLN A 92 -6.19 17.66 16.34
N ARG A 93 -7.01 16.91 15.60
CA ARG A 93 -8.14 16.16 16.16
C ARG A 93 -7.78 14.69 16.18
N LYS A 94 -7.02 14.28 17.20
CA LYS A 94 -6.90 12.86 17.58
C LYS A 94 -8.30 12.35 17.90
N LEU A 95 -9.04 11.92 16.88
CA LEU A 95 -10.33 11.29 17.02
C LEU A 95 -10.07 10.06 17.88
N LYS A 96 -10.48 10.15 19.14
CA LYS A 96 -10.31 9.14 20.20
C LYS A 96 -10.88 7.76 19.85
N LEU A 97 -11.46 7.62 18.65
CA LEU A 97 -12.12 6.43 18.17
C LEU A 97 -11.14 5.35 17.68
N ALA A 98 -9.89 5.71 17.30
CA ALA A 98 -8.95 4.70 16.79
C ALA A 98 -7.45 5.05 16.83
N SER A 99 -7.03 6.29 17.14
CA SER A 99 -5.60 6.65 17.10
C SER A 99 -4.86 6.10 18.31
N SER A 100 -4.08 5.04 18.13
CA SER A 100 -3.15 4.50 19.13
C SER A 100 -1.82 5.26 19.12
N VAL A 101 -1.00 5.14 20.16
CA VAL A 101 0.38 5.67 20.17
C VAL A 101 1.19 5.12 18.97
N ASN A 102 0.94 3.87 18.60
CA ASN A 102 1.59 3.21 17.46
C ASN A 102 1.20 3.89 16.13
N THR A 103 -0.03 4.40 16.01
CA THR A 103 -0.52 5.12 14.83
C THR A 103 0.29 6.39 14.58
N ASP A 104 0.54 7.17 15.64
CA ASP A 104 1.33 8.40 15.55
C ASP A 104 2.80 8.10 15.20
N GLN A 105 3.35 6.97 15.67
CA GLN A 105 4.73 6.57 15.38
C GLN A 105 4.88 6.10 13.93
N ILE A 106 3.95 5.29 13.44
CA ILE A 106 3.88 4.86 12.04
C ILE A 106 3.83 6.09 11.13
N ILE A 107 2.90 7.01 11.38
CA ILE A 107 2.72 8.17 10.51
C ILE A 107 3.94 9.08 10.55
N ARG A 108 4.55 9.29 11.73
CA ARG A 108 5.81 10.03 11.84
C ARG A 108 6.95 9.40 11.05
N ALA A 109 7.04 8.07 10.98
CA ALA A 109 8.07 7.42 10.19
C ALA A 109 7.93 7.74 8.69
N PHE A 110 6.70 7.75 8.16
CA PHE A 110 6.46 8.12 6.76
C PHE A 110 6.61 9.61 6.50
N GLU A 111 6.25 10.47 7.46
CA GLU A 111 6.48 11.90 7.35
C GLU A 111 7.97 12.27 7.32
N ASN A 112 8.80 11.55 8.06
CA ASN A 112 10.25 11.75 8.05
C ASN A 112 10.91 11.25 6.77
N TYR A 113 10.26 10.35 6.03
CA TYR A 113 10.75 9.87 4.73
C TYR A 113 10.41 10.83 3.59
N SER A 114 9.26 11.50 3.66
CA SER A 114 8.75 12.38 2.60
C SER A 114 9.45 13.74 2.49
#